data_AF-A0A7S0TK60-F1
#
_entry.id   AF-A0A7S0TK60-F1
#
_cell.length_a   1.000
_cell.length_b   1.000
_cell.length_c   1.000
_cell.angle_alpha   90.00
_cell.angle_beta   90.00
_cell.angle_gamma   90.00
#
_symmetry.space_group_name_H-M   'P 1'
#
loop_
_entity.id
_entity.type
_entity.pdbx_description
1 polymer ?
#
loop_
_entity_poly.entity_id
_entity_poly.type
_entity_poly.pdbx_seq_one_letter_code
_entity_poly.pdbx_strand_id
1 'polypeptide(L)'
;LLMQCQVAVEGGSVAEARDLLRRAEEQFKGVGGSDRANRINELSASIEKASERLGARDEANQLRDLGRNQIEAGKWSEARESLTAAKRRYERALMTEESQKCSDLLSQLDQKEDELRHAEEGKEAEAKCREAIAKGDVKAAKVLMERASHSFMKGKVDISSVEKLSKEVESLEKQEEEEEERKKKAEKEEERETEEAFKRAEEQARDMKEENERRAREAAEEREKKERERQTKMDTQMAVQVGGFGNNDDADAVDMSGIDVSLLSPAAAALQTPNRIEPTPVKLQPDAKLEVLKEGWLLKQSKKLKKWQKRYFVLDQVALYYCRNPTSVPDGFFAIRRCQFLHSEKTCCFDVITPSRVFRMQTPSVEQLKDWAECYKTAMQQRDFPYFHVEQTTRLDLSRELLLGVMSTGLRMVKLGLYDPGYEEEINFFKFEDIYSWGASGLETFEFRAASERTPYVFKTMYASDIEQKLEARFNKWREWRVYQATQRAASEAPGSATASVASTASKTPSRAPGR
;
A
#
# COMPACT_ATOMS: atom_id res chain seq x y z
N LEU A 1 11.00 76.50 9.77
CA LEU A 1 11.20 75.48 10.83
C LEU A 1 10.29 74.25 10.62
N LEU A 2 9.03 74.22 11.07
CA LEU A 2 8.22 72.97 11.04
C LEU A 2 8.12 72.26 9.67
N MET A 3 8.02 73.00 8.55
CA MET A 3 8.08 72.37 7.20
C MET A 3 9.46 71.79 6.87
N GLN A 4 10.55 72.46 7.27
CA GLN A 4 11.91 71.94 7.09
C GLN A 4 12.16 70.73 7.99
N CYS A 5 11.57 70.72 9.19
CA CYS A 5 11.56 69.57 10.08
C CYS A 5 10.86 68.36 9.45
N GLN A 6 9.71 68.57 8.78
CA GLN A 6 9.04 67.52 8.00
C GLN A 6 9.96 66.98 6.90
N VAL A 7 10.56 67.85 6.08
CA VAL A 7 11.49 67.44 5.01
C VAL A 7 12.73 66.72 5.57
N ALA A 8 13.26 67.13 6.72
CA ALA A 8 14.38 66.46 7.38
C ALA A 8 14.00 65.06 7.91
N VAL A 9 12.77 64.88 8.42
CA VAL A 9 12.24 63.54 8.78
C VAL A 9 12.06 62.66 7.54
N GLU A 10 11.48 63.20 6.47
CA GLU A 10 11.25 62.49 5.21
C GLU A 10 12.56 62.10 4.51
N GLY A 11 13.59 62.95 4.60
CA GLY A 11 14.96 62.67 4.15
C GLY A 11 15.79 61.82 5.12
N GLY A 12 15.24 61.37 6.26
CA GLY A 12 15.95 60.56 7.25
C GLY A 12 17.01 61.28 8.09
N SER A 13 17.12 62.60 7.97
CA SER A 13 18.07 63.48 8.69
C SER A 13 17.62 63.73 10.14
N VAL A 14 17.56 62.67 10.95
CA VAL A 14 16.98 62.70 12.32
C VAL A 14 17.68 63.70 13.25
N ALA A 15 18.99 63.90 13.11
CA ALA A 15 19.72 64.89 13.90
C ALA A 15 19.33 66.34 13.54
N GLU A 16 19.19 66.64 12.26
CA GLU A 16 18.74 67.94 11.75
C GLU A 16 17.28 68.20 12.10
N ALA A 17 16.41 67.19 11.96
CA ALA A 17 15.02 67.26 12.36
C ALA A 17 14.86 67.58 13.85
N ARG A 18 15.68 66.97 14.73
CA ARG A 18 15.70 67.27 16.18
C ARG A 18 16.09 68.73 16.45
N ASP A 19 17.10 69.29 15.80
CA ASP A 19 17.46 70.70 15.98
C ASP A 19 16.38 71.65 15.42
N LEU A 20 15.81 71.33 14.25
CA LEU A 20 14.75 72.10 13.63
C LEU A 20 13.45 72.09 14.46
N LEU A 21 13.14 70.99 15.15
CA LEU A 21 12.02 70.91 16.09
C LEU A 21 12.30 71.71 17.37
N ARG A 22 13.45 71.50 18.02
CA ARG A 22 13.88 72.24 19.22
C ARG A 22 13.82 73.76 18.99
N ARG A 23 14.33 74.23 17.85
CA ARG A 23 14.28 75.64 17.47
C ARG A 23 12.87 76.16 17.19
N ALA A 24 11.95 75.29 16.76
CA ALA A 24 10.55 75.65 16.61
C ALA A 24 9.85 75.78 17.97
N GLU A 25 10.08 74.82 18.88
CA GLU A 25 9.58 74.86 20.27
C GLU A 25 10.07 76.13 20.99
N GLU A 26 11.34 76.46 20.85
CA GLU A 26 11.93 77.71 21.37
C GLU A 26 11.26 78.96 20.80
N GLN A 27 10.95 79.01 19.49
CA GLN A 27 10.27 80.15 18.87
C GLN A 27 8.77 80.25 19.17
N PHE A 28 8.08 79.14 19.45
CA PHE A 28 6.65 79.13 19.77
C PHE A 28 6.36 79.20 21.28
N LYS A 29 7.39 79.23 22.12
CA LYS A 29 7.30 79.31 23.59
C LYS A 29 6.59 80.59 24.05
N GLY A 30 5.29 80.48 24.33
CA GLY A 30 4.41 81.58 24.74
C GLY A 30 3.41 82.06 23.67
N VAL A 31 3.45 81.52 22.45
CA VAL A 31 2.51 81.87 21.37
C VAL A 31 1.35 80.88 21.34
N GLY A 32 0.26 81.19 22.05
CA GLY A 32 -0.90 80.31 22.20
C GLY A 32 -1.58 79.95 20.86
N GLY A 33 -1.76 78.65 20.62
CA GLY A 33 -2.52 78.11 19.49
C GLY A 33 -2.45 76.58 19.43
N SER A 34 -3.61 75.92 19.51
CA SER A 34 -3.76 74.45 19.53
C SER A 34 -3.01 73.76 18.41
N ASP A 35 -3.18 74.27 17.19
CA ASP A 35 -2.82 73.54 15.98
C ASP A 35 -1.29 73.46 15.80
N ARG A 36 -0.57 74.44 16.35
CA ARG A 36 0.90 74.45 16.38
C ARG A 36 1.45 73.46 17.40
N ALA A 37 0.82 73.35 18.58
CA ALA A 37 1.19 72.35 19.57
C ALA A 37 0.91 70.92 19.06
N ASN A 38 -0.25 70.71 18.43
CA ASN A 38 -0.58 69.46 17.76
C ASN A 38 0.48 69.11 16.69
N ARG A 39 0.85 70.06 15.83
CA ARG A 39 1.84 69.83 14.77
C ARG A 39 3.26 69.59 15.30
N ILE A 40 3.64 70.18 16.43
CA ILE A 40 4.90 69.87 17.14
C ILE A 40 4.86 68.43 17.66
N ASN A 41 3.77 68.00 18.29
CA ASN A 41 3.61 66.63 18.80
C ASN A 41 3.65 65.59 17.67
N GLU A 42 2.97 65.86 16.54
CA GLU A 42 3.02 65.03 15.32
C GLU A 42 4.46 64.88 14.78
N LEU A 43 5.21 65.97 14.72
CA LEU A 43 6.60 65.96 14.24
C LEU A 43 7.54 65.26 15.22
N SER A 44 7.36 65.45 16.54
CA SER A 44 8.14 64.74 17.57
C SER A 44 7.94 63.22 17.46
N ALA A 45 6.70 62.75 17.44
CA ALA A 45 6.38 61.34 17.27
C ALA A 45 6.81 60.76 15.91
N SER A 46 7.04 61.61 14.90
CA SER A 46 7.60 61.22 13.60
C SER A 46 9.14 61.14 13.63
N ILE A 47 9.81 62.03 14.36
CA ILE A 47 11.25 61.99 14.66
C ILE A 47 11.61 60.75 15.48
N GLU A 48 10.81 60.42 16.49
CA GLU A 48 11.02 59.22 17.33
C GLU A 48 10.98 57.96 16.46
N LYS A 49 9.91 57.77 15.68
CA LYS A 49 9.78 56.64 14.73
C LYS A 49 10.90 56.60 13.68
N ALA A 50 11.39 57.75 13.22
CA ALA A 50 12.55 57.81 12.32
C ALA A 50 13.85 57.39 13.03
N SER A 51 14.04 57.79 14.30
CA SER A 51 15.17 57.37 15.13
C SER A 51 15.16 55.87 15.43
N GLU A 52 13.98 55.30 15.71
CA GLU A 52 13.80 53.85 15.89
C GLU A 52 14.16 53.07 14.63
N ARG A 53 13.74 53.54 13.45
CA ARG A 53 14.07 52.93 12.15
C ARG A 53 15.57 52.97 11.86
N LEU A 54 16.28 54.05 12.22
CA LEU A 54 17.74 54.11 12.08
C LEU A 54 18.44 53.11 13.01
N GLY A 55 18.08 53.07 14.30
CA GLY A 55 18.64 52.08 15.23
C GLY A 55 18.38 50.64 14.77
N ALA A 56 17.16 50.34 14.33
CA ALA A 56 16.80 49.04 13.78
C ALA A 56 17.59 48.69 12.51
N ARG A 57 17.89 49.67 11.64
CA ARG A 57 18.74 49.50 10.45
C ARG A 57 20.20 49.18 10.83
N ASP A 58 20.76 49.87 11.81
CA ASP A 58 22.16 49.66 12.20
C ASP A 58 22.36 48.32 12.93
N GLU A 59 21.41 47.92 13.78
CA GLU A 59 21.35 46.55 14.31
C GLU A 59 21.17 45.50 13.19
N ALA A 60 20.37 45.78 12.16
CA ALA A 60 20.21 44.89 11.02
C ALA A 60 21.51 44.71 10.22
N ASN A 61 22.25 45.80 9.98
CA ASN A 61 23.55 45.76 9.31
C ASN A 61 24.54 44.90 10.09
N GLN A 62 24.64 45.11 11.42
CA GLN A 62 25.53 44.34 12.29
C GLN A 62 25.19 42.83 12.28
N LEU A 63 23.91 42.48 12.36
CA LEU A 63 23.45 41.08 12.30
C LEU A 63 23.70 40.43 10.92
N ARG A 64 23.48 41.17 9.83
CA ARG A 64 23.75 40.70 8.46
C ARG A 64 25.23 40.42 8.25
N ASP A 65 26.09 41.31 8.73
CA ASP A 65 27.54 41.23 8.53
C ASP A 65 28.16 40.19 9.49
N LEU A 66 27.61 40.01 10.69
CA LEU A 66 27.89 38.85 11.57
C LEU A 66 27.52 37.52 10.88
N GLY A 67 26.34 37.44 10.26
CA GLY A 67 25.91 36.25 9.52
C GLY A 67 26.82 35.89 8.34
N ARG A 68 27.41 36.89 7.66
CA ARG A 68 28.45 36.67 6.64
C ARG A 68 29.74 36.11 7.24
N ASN A 69 30.22 36.68 8.34
CA ASN A 69 31.40 36.16 9.04
C ASN A 69 31.18 34.72 9.55
N GLN A 70 29.95 34.38 9.93
CA GLN A 70 29.58 33.02 10.34
C GLN A 70 29.50 32.05 9.14
N ILE A 71 29.06 32.48 7.95
CA ILE A 71 29.18 31.71 6.70
C ILE A 71 30.66 31.41 6.39
N GLU A 72 31.53 32.42 6.43
CA GLU A 72 32.97 32.26 6.17
C GLU A 72 33.66 31.34 7.20
N ALA A 73 33.17 31.32 8.44
CA ALA A 73 33.61 30.41 9.50
C ALA A 73 32.93 29.02 9.49
N GLY A 74 32.05 28.71 8.51
CA GLY A 74 31.34 27.43 8.42
C GLY A 74 30.28 27.19 9.50
N LYS A 75 29.83 28.24 10.20
CA LYS A 75 28.83 28.22 11.29
C LYS A 75 27.41 28.39 10.73
N TRP A 76 26.97 27.47 9.88
CA TRP A 76 25.74 27.58 9.07
C TRP A 76 24.46 27.87 9.88
N SER A 77 24.26 27.17 11.01
CA SER A 77 23.11 27.40 11.90
C SER A 77 23.12 28.80 12.51
N GLU A 78 24.25 29.25 13.09
CA GLU A 78 24.35 30.59 13.68
C GLU A 78 24.19 31.69 12.62
N ALA A 79 24.70 31.46 11.40
CA ALA A 79 24.52 32.37 10.27
C ALA A 79 23.05 32.48 9.84
N ARG A 80 22.31 31.36 9.80
CA ARG A 80 20.87 31.35 9.50
C ARG A 80 20.09 32.15 10.56
N GLU A 81 20.42 32.01 11.84
CA GLU A 81 19.82 32.80 12.92
C GLU A 81 20.12 34.31 12.75
N SER A 82 21.39 34.68 12.59
CA SER A 82 21.84 36.07 12.40
C SER A 82 21.18 36.75 11.18
N LEU A 83 21.14 36.06 10.03
CA LEU A 83 20.51 36.57 8.80
C LEU A 83 18.98 36.66 8.92
N THR A 84 18.34 35.71 9.60
CA THR A 84 16.88 35.77 9.88
C THR A 84 16.54 36.91 10.83
N ALA A 85 17.36 37.13 11.86
CA ALA A 85 17.24 38.27 12.76
C ALA A 85 17.44 39.60 12.02
N ALA A 86 18.46 39.71 11.16
CA ALA A 86 18.71 40.88 10.30
C ALA A 86 17.51 41.18 9.38
N LYS A 87 16.98 40.16 8.69
CA LYS A 87 15.79 40.26 7.84
C LYS A 87 14.58 40.84 8.62
N ARG A 88 14.27 40.24 9.78
CA ARG A 88 13.21 40.69 10.71
C ARG A 88 13.48 42.10 11.32
N ARG A 89 14.71 42.63 11.26
CA ARG A 89 15.01 44.03 11.59
C ARG A 89 14.76 44.97 10.40
N TYR A 90 15.26 44.63 9.21
CA TYR A 90 15.03 45.43 8.00
C TYR A 90 13.54 45.56 7.65
N GLU A 91 12.75 44.52 7.86
CA GLU A 91 11.29 44.54 7.69
C GLU A 91 10.62 45.55 8.63
N ARG A 92 11.00 45.57 9.92
CA ARG A 92 10.51 46.57 10.89
C ARG A 92 11.00 47.99 10.56
N ALA A 93 12.17 48.13 9.94
CA ALA A 93 12.67 49.40 9.42
C ALA A 93 12.03 49.83 8.08
N LEU A 94 11.13 49.01 7.50
CA LEU A 94 10.52 49.16 6.17
C LEU A 94 11.55 49.15 5.00
N MET A 95 12.71 48.54 5.21
CA MET A 95 13.78 48.42 4.21
C MET A 95 13.64 47.13 3.38
N THR A 96 12.70 47.13 2.43
CA THR A 96 12.38 45.98 1.59
C THR A 96 13.57 45.41 0.82
N GLU A 97 14.40 46.26 0.22
CA GLU A 97 15.59 45.81 -0.54
C GLU A 97 16.63 45.09 0.34
N GLU A 98 16.87 45.56 1.56
CA GLU A 98 17.84 44.93 2.47
C GLU A 98 17.27 43.66 3.10
N SER A 99 15.96 43.61 3.36
CA SER A 99 15.27 42.35 3.70
C SER A 99 15.41 41.32 2.56
N GLN A 100 15.20 41.73 1.31
CA GLN A 100 15.36 40.85 0.15
C GLN A 100 16.79 40.33 0.05
N LYS A 101 17.82 41.19 0.17
CA LYS A 101 19.24 40.78 0.19
C LYS A 101 19.54 39.76 1.30
N CYS A 102 18.89 39.86 2.47
CA CYS A 102 19.01 38.85 3.53
C CYS A 102 18.29 37.54 3.15
N SER A 103 17.13 37.63 2.49
CA SER A 103 16.41 36.45 1.97
C SER A 103 17.17 35.72 0.87
N ASP A 104 17.89 36.47 0.01
CA ASP A 104 18.74 35.92 -1.04
C ASP A 104 19.98 35.23 -0.47
N LEU A 105 20.55 35.78 0.62
CA LEU A 105 21.66 35.15 1.37
C LEU A 105 21.22 33.88 2.12
N LEU A 106 20.01 33.87 2.70
CA LEU A 106 19.42 32.68 3.31
C LEU A 106 19.23 31.56 2.28
N SER A 107 18.64 31.87 1.12
CA SER A 107 18.48 30.90 0.02
C SER A 107 19.83 30.32 -0.48
N GLN A 108 20.89 31.14 -0.53
CA GLN A 108 22.24 30.67 -0.84
C GLN A 108 22.84 29.77 0.25
N LEU A 109 22.56 30.06 1.53
CA LEU A 109 22.97 29.24 2.67
C LEU A 109 22.24 27.89 2.64
N ASP A 110 20.93 27.89 2.41
CA ASP A 110 20.10 26.69 2.28
C ASP A 110 20.62 25.79 1.13
N GLN A 111 20.93 26.37 -0.04
CA GLN A 111 21.55 25.66 -1.15
C GLN A 111 22.94 25.08 -0.79
N LYS A 112 23.73 25.77 0.04
CA LYS A 112 25.05 25.31 0.47
C LYS A 112 24.97 24.17 1.50
N GLU A 113 24.01 24.22 2.40
CA GLU A 113 23.74 23.11 3.34
C GLU A 113 23.25 21.87 2.59
N ASP A 114 22.41 22.03 1.56
CA ASP A 114 21.98 20.96 0.65
C ASP A 114 23.16 20.34 -0.13
N GLU A 115 24.06 21.17 -0.67
CA GLU A 115 25.29 20.71 -1.34
C GLU A 115 26.20 19.91 -0.38
N LEU A 116 26.41 20.42 0.84
CA LEU A 116 27.23 19.75 1.86
C LEU A 116 26.62 18.44 2.33
N ARG A 117 25.31 18.40 2.60
CA ARG A 117 24.61 17.16 3.00
C ARG A 117 24.72 16.09 1.92
N HIS A 118 24.55 16.44 0.64
CA HIS A 118 24.73 15.49 -0.46
C HIS A 118 26.21 15.08 -0.65
N ALA A 119 27.18 15.94 -0.34
CA ALA A 119 28.60 15.57 -0.28
C ALA A 119 28.91 14.56 0.84
N GLU A 120 28.25 14.64 1.99
CA GLU A 120 28.39 13.69 3.10
C GLU A 120 27.68 12.36 2.81
N GLU A 121 26.46 12.38 2.26
CA GLU A 121 25.79 11.17 1.75
C GLU A 121 26.65 10.43 0.71
N GLY A 122 27.34 11.17 -0.16
CA GLY A 122 28.27 10.62 -1.15
C GLY A 122 29.43 9.87 -0.49
N LYS A 123 30.09 10.49 0.50
CA LYS A 123 31.19 9.87 1.27
C LYS A 123 30.72 8.64 2.05
N GLU A 124 29.54 8.69 2.65
CA GLU A 124 28.97 7.56 3.40
C GLU A 124 28.62 6.38 2.48
N ALA A 125 28.06 6.66 1.30
CA ALA A 125 27.79 5.66 0.28
C ALA A 125 29.08 5.07 -0.32
N GLU A 126 30.11 5.88 -0.55
CA GLU A 126 31.45 5.42 -0.94
C GLU A 126 32.08 4.50 0.11
N ALA A 127 32.05 4.88 1.39
CA ALA A 127 32.60 4.06 2.47
C ALA A 127 31.90 2.69 2.57
N LYS A 128 30.57 2.67 2.46
CA LYS A 128 29.76 1.44 2.42
C LYS A 128 30.00 0.62 1.14
N CYS A 129 30.24 1.28 0.01
CA CYS A 129 30.61 0.61 -1.24
C CYS A 129 31.93 -0.17 -1.07
N ARG A 130 32.97 0.47 -0.51
CA ARG A 130 34.24 -0.19 -0.17
C ARG A 130 34.06 -1.36 0.80
N GLU A 131 33.15 -1.25 1.76
CA GLU A 131 32.81 -2.34 2.69
C GLU A 131 32.12 -3.53 1.96
N ALA A 132 31.24 -3.25 0.99
CA ALA A 132 30.59 -4.28 0.17
C ALA A 132 31.59 -4.96 -0.79
N ILE A 133 32.49 -4.19 -1.42
CA ILE A 133 33.62 -4.67 -2.22
C ILE A 133 34.48 -5.63 -1.39
N ALA A 134 34.88 -5.23 -0.18
CA ALA A 134 35.67 -6.05 0.74
C ALA A 134 34.96 -7.33 1.24
N LYS A 135 33.64 -7.43 1.08
CA LYS A 135 32.81 -8.61 1.40
C LYS A 135 32.48 -9.47 0.18
N GLY A 136 32.82 -9.03 -1.03
CA GLY A 136 32.38 -9.66 -2.28
C GLY A 136 30.88 -9.51 -2.57
N ASP A 137 30.16 -8.59 -1.89
CA ASP A 137 28.76 -8.31 -2.22
C ASP A 137 28.69 -7.30 -3.37
N VAL A 138 28.94 -7.83 -4.57
CA VAL A 138 28.92 -7.11 -5.85
C VAL A 138 27.60 -6.34 -6.06
N LYS A 139 26.48 -6.93 -5.64
CA LYS A 139 25.13 -6.41 -5.84
C LYS A 139 24.85 -5.23 -4.90
N ALA A 140 25.31 -5.29 -3.65
CA ALA A 140 25.30 -4.13 -2.75
C ALA A 140 26.28 -3.04 -3.21
N ALA A 141 27.49 -3.42 -3.64
CA ALA A 141 28.52 -2.49 -4.10
C ALA A 141 28.04 -1.63 -5.28
N LYS A 142 27.44 -2.23 -6.32
CA LYS A 142 26.91 -1.50 -7.48
C LYS A 142 25.85 -0.46 -7.09
N VAL A 143 24.90 -0.83 -6.23
CA VAL A 143 23.84 0.06 -5.73
C VAL A 143 24.40 1.21 -4.87
N LEU A 144 25.43 0.94 -4.07
CA LEU A 144 26.09 1.95 -3.24
C LEU A 144 26.97 2.90 -4.06
N MET A 145 27.63 2.40 -5.11
CA MET A 145 28.37 3.19 -6.10
C MET A 145 27.44 4.13 -6.88
N GLU A 146 26.30 3.64 -7.38
CA GLU A 146 25.29 4.47 -8.05
C GLU A 146 24.78 5.60 -7.12
N ARG A 147 24.52 5.27 -5.84
CA ARG A 147 24.14 6.25 -4.83
C ARG A 147 25.24 7.28 -4.56
N ALA A 148 26.50 6.87 -4.46
CA ALA A 148 27.64 7.75 -4.25
C ALA A 148 27.80 8.72 -5.43
N SER A 149 27.76 8.20 -6.67
CA SER A 149 27.80 8.98 -7.91
C SER A 149 26.71 10.07 -7.94
N HIS A 150 25.45 9.69 -7.73
CA HIS A 150 24.32 10.62 -7.70
C HIS A 150 24.43 11.68 -6.60
N SER A 151 24.90 11.29 -5.40
CA SER A 151 25.03 12.23 -4.28
C SER A 151 26.18 13.22 -4.49
N PHE A 152 27.33 12.78 -5.01
CA PHE A 152 28.43 13.68 -5.37
C PHE A 152 28.08 14.62 -6.53
N MET A 153 27.36 14.16 -7.56
CA MET A 153 26.84 15.04 -8.61
C MET A 153 25.94 16.15 -8.06
N LYS A 154 25.11 15.85 -7.06
CA LYS A 154 24.27 16.87 -6.38
C LYS A 154 25.09 17.79 -5.47
N GLY A 155 26.05 17.25 -4.72
CA GLY A 155 26.96 18.01 -3.86
C GLY A 155 28.04 18.81 -4.60
N LYS A 156 28.09 18.73 -5.95
CA LYS A 156 29.12 19.34 -6.82
C LYS A 156 30.55 18.94 -6.42
N VAL A 157 30.71 17.71 -5.95
CA VAL A 157 32.00 17.14 -5.51
C VAL A 157 32.72 16.47 -6.69
N ASP A 158 34.05 16.43 -6.66
CA ASP A 158 34.84 15.61 -7.59
C ASP A 158 34.42 14.13 -7.51
N ILE A 159 34.18 13.54 -8.68
CA ILE A 159 33.75 12.14 -8.84
C ILE A 159 34.92 11.16 -9.05
N SER A 160 36.17 11.64 -9.09
CA SER A 160 37.36 10.81 -9.36
C SER A 160 37.60 9.64 -8.38
N SER A 161 36.99 9.68 -7.20
CA SER A 161 36.94 8.54 -6.26
C SER A 161 35.94 7.46 -6.69
N VAL A 162 34.76 7.86 -7.18
CA VAL A 162 33.74 6.93 -7.69
C VAL A 162 34.17 6.28 -8.99
N GLU A 163 34.92 6.98 -9.85
CA GLU A 163 35.51 6.38 -11.07
C GLU A 163 36.52 5.27 -10.77
N LYS A 164 37.13 5.25 -9.57
CA LYS A 164 38.00 4.17 -9.10
C LYS A 164 37.15 3.01 -8.58
N LEU A 165 36.12 3.31 -7.76
CA LEU A 165 35.16 2.31 -7.29
C LEU A 165 34.45 1.59 -8.44
N SER A 166 34.11 2.27 -9.54
CA SER A 166 33.52 1.62 -10.73
C SER A 166 34.42 0.51 -11.26
N LYS A 167 35.72 0.78 -11.40
CA LYS A 167 36.70 -0.20 -11.90
C LYS A 167 36.93 -1.35 -10.90
N GLU A 168 36.83 -1.08 -9.60
CA GLU A 168 36.86 -2.12 -8.56
C GLU A 168 35.61 -3.01 -8.60
N VAL A 169 34.40 -2.43 -8.77
CA VAL A 169 33.14 -3.16 -8.91
C VAL A 169 33.09 -3.95 -10.22
N GLU A 170 33.48 -3.38 -11.34
CA GLU A 170 33.61 -4.06 -12.65
C GLU A 170 34.59 -5.24 -12.57
N SER A 171 35.70 -5.09 -11.84
CA SER A 171 36.65 -6.18 -11.60
C SER A 171 36.10 -7.29 -10.70
N LEU A 172 35.16 -6.99 -9.79
CA LEU A 172 34.46 -8.00 -8.98
C LEU A 172 33.30 -8.66 -9.74
N GLU A 173 32.55 -7.93 -10.57
CA GLU A 173 31.52 -8.50 -11.45
C GLU A 173 32.12 -9.59 -12.34
N LYS A 174 33.27 -9.33 -12.96
CA LYS A 174 34.00 -10.34 -13.75
C LYS A 174 34.48 -11.54 -12.93
N GLN A 175 34.82 -11.34 -11.65
CA GLN A 175 35.22 -12.45 -10.77
C GLN A 175 34.02 -13.31 -10.34
N GLU A 176 32.85 -12.70 -10.06
CA GLU A 176 31.60 -13.43 -9.79
C GLU A 176 31.20 -14.26 -11.04
N GLU A 177 31.29 -13.68 -12.24
CA GLU A 177 31.03 -14.39 -13.50
C GLU A 177 32.01 -15.55 -13.75
N GLU A 178 33.33 -15.33 -13.58
CA GLU A 178 34.32 -16.40 -13.74
C GLU A 178 34.17 -17.53 -12.70
N GLU A 179 33.71 -17.23 -11.49
CA GLU A 179 33.42 -18.25 -10.48
C GLU A 179 32.11 -19.01 -10.78
N GLU A 180 31.07 -18.31 -11.24
CA GLU A 180 29.81 -18.94 -11.64
C GLU A 180 30.00 -19.85 -12.87
N GLU A 181 30.84 -19.46 -13.84
CA GLU A 181 31.26 -20.34 -14.93
C GLU A 181 32.01 -21.58 -14.45
N ARG A 182 32.90 -21.45 -13.46
CA ARG A 182 33.63 -22.60 -12.88
C ARG A 182 32.67 -23.55 -12.16
N LYS A 183 31.72 -23.02 -11.40
CA LYS A 183 30.64 -23.82 -10.76
C LYS A 183 29.81 -24.57 -11.80
N LYS A 184 29.33 -23.88 -12.85
CA LYS A 184 28.57 -24.49 -13.96
C LYS A 184 29.37 -25.54 -14.76
N LYS A 185 30.71 -25.49 -14.74
CA LYS A 185 31.58 -26.50 -15.36
C LYS A 185 31.74 -27.72 -14.44
N ALA A 186 31.95 -27.50 -13.13
CA ALA A 186 32.04 -28.57 -12.13
C ALA A 186 30.70 -29.33 -11.98
N GLU A 187 29.56 -28.62 -11.92
CA GLU A 187 28.22 -29.21 -11.83
C GLU A 187 27.92 -30.14 -13.02
N LYS A 188 28.37 -29.78 -14.23
CA LYS A 188 28.25 -30.62 -15.43
C LYS A 188 29.22 -31.79 -15.46
N GLU A 189 30.37 -31.66 -14.81
CA GLU A 189 31.34 -32.75 -14.67
C GLU A 189 30.81 -33.80 -13.66
N GLU A 190 30.21 -33.36 -12.56
CA GLU A 190 29.48 -34.19 -11.59
C GLU A 190 28.22 -34.84 -12.19
N GLU A 191 27.44 -34.10 -12.99
CA GLU A 191 26.30 -34.65 -13.76
C GLU A 191 26.76 -35.76 -14.72
N ARG A 192 27.87 -35.56 -15.45
CA ARG A 192 28.46 -36.59 -16.33
C ARG A 192 28.96 -37.80 -15.54
N GLU A 193 29.67 -37.59 -14.43
CA GLU A 193 30.19 -38.69 -13.61
C GLU A 193 29.06 -39.53 -12.99
N THR A 194 27.96 -38.88 -12.56
CA THR A 194 26.78 -39.60 -12.06
C THR A 194 26.00 -40.31 -13.16
N GLU A 195 25.91 -39.76 -14.37
CA GLU A 195 25.32 -40.45 -15.52
C GLU A 195 26.15 -41.67 -15.96
N GLU A 196 27.49 -41.56 -15.95
CA GLU A 196 28.40 -42.70 -16.19
C GLU A 196 28.29 -43.76 -15.08
N ALA A 197 28.24 -43.35 -13.82
CA ALA A 197 28.05 -44.27 -12.70
C ALA A 197 26.70 -45.02 -12.80
N PHE A 198 25.63 -44.33 -13.19
CA PHE A 198 24.32 -44.94 -13.42
C PHE A 198 24.36 -45.98 -14.55
N LYS A 199 24.99 -45.67 -15.69
CA LYS A 199 25.15 -46.59 -16.82
C LYS A 199 25.92 -47.86 -16.42
N ARG A 200 27.02 -47.70 -15.66
CA ARG A 200 27.81 -48.84 -15.12
C ARG A 200 27.00 -49.69 -14.14
N ALA A 201 26.13 -49.07 -13.33
CA ALA A 201 25.24 -49.78 -12.40
C ALA A 201 24.11 -50.53 -13.13
N GLU A 202 23.55 -49.97 -14.21
CA GLU A 202 22.55 -50.65 -15.05
C GLU A 202 23.15 -51.86 -15.77
N GLU A 203 24.39 -51.73 -16.28
CA GLU A 203 25.16 -52.83 -16.88
C GLU A 203 25.43 -53.95 -15.87
N GLN A 204 25.94 -53.62 -14.67
CA GLN A 204 26.13 -54.59 -13.59
C GLN A 204 24.81 -55.28 -13.15
N ALA A 205 23.69 -54.56 -13.16
CA ALA A 205 22.38 -55.13 -12.86
C ALA A 205 21.88 -56.08 -13.96
N ARG A 206 22.24 -55.81 -15.23
CA ARG A 206 21.96 -56.69 -16.38
C ARG A 206 22.77 -57.98 -16.28
N ASP A 207 24.08 -57.87 -16.08
CA ASP A 207 24.98 -59.01 -15.90
C ASP A 207 24.55 -59.90 -14.72
N MET A 208 24.21 -59.28 -13.58
CA MET A 208 23.71 -60.01 -12.41
C MET A 208 22.35 -60.69 -12.67
N LYS A 209 21.48 -60.10 -13.50
CA LYS A 209 20.22 -60.74 -13.90
C LYS A 209 20.47 -61.93 -14.82
N GLU A 210 21.37 -61.80 -15.81
CA GLU A 210 21.73 -62.89 -16.72
C GLU A 210 22.43 -64.04 -15.98
N GLU A 211 23.30 -63.75 -15.01
CA GLU A 211 23.91 -64.80 -14.19
C GLU A 211 22.87 -65.51 -13.29
N ASN A 212 21.92 -64.77 -12.70
CA ASN A 212 20.84 -65.37 -11.92
C ASN A 212 19.89 -66.21 -12.79
N GLU A 213 19.60 -65.79 -14.02
CA GLU A 213 18.86 -66.61 -14.98
C GLU A 213 19.62 -67.87 -15.38
N ARG A 214 20.94 -67.79 -15.60
CA ARG A 214 21.78 -68.97 -15.86
C ARG A 214 21.75 -69.95 -14.69
N ARG A 215 21.99 -69.47 -13.46
CA ARG A 215 21.91 -70.27 -12.23
C ARG A 215 20.52 -70.89 -12.04
N ALA A 216 19.45 -70.18 -12.41
CA ALA A 216 18.08 -70.70 -12.34
C ALA A 216 17.81 -71.81 -13.37
N ARG A 217 18.38 -71.73 -14.59
CA ARG A 217 18.30 -72.79 -15.60
C ARG A 217 19.09 -74.03 -15.16
N GLU A 218 20.33 -73.84 -14.70
CA GLU A 218 21.18 -74.92 -14.14
C GLU A 218 20.46 -75.64 -12.98
N ALA A 219 19.83 -74.90 -12.07
CA ALA A 219 19.05 -75.47 -10.96
C ALA A 219 17.73 -76.13 -11.41
N ALA A 220 17.13 -75.70 -12.52
CA ALA A 220 15.94 -76.34 -13.11
C ALA A 220 16.29 -77.67 -13.79
N GLU A 221 17.38 -77.72 -14.56
CA GLU A 221 17.91 -78.95 -15.17
C GLU A 221 18.33 -79.97 -14.10
N GLU A 222 18.97 -79.51 -13.01
CA GLU A 222 19.34 -80.39 -11.89
C GLU A 222 18.11 -80.95 -11.15
N ARG A 223 17.04 -80.15 -11.02
CA ARG A 223 15.74 -80.62 -10.50
C ARG A 223 15.11 -81.63 -11.44
N GLU A 224 15.03 -81.36 -12.74
CA GLU A 224 14.42 -82.28 -13.70
C GLU A 224 15.17 -83.61 -13.76
N LYS A 225 16.51 -83.59 -13.67
CA LYS A 225 17.32 -84.79 -13.54
C LYS A 225 16.96 -85.58 -12.27
N LYS A 226 16.84 -84.92 -11.11
CA LYS A 226 16.41 -85.54 -9.84
C LYS A 226 14.97 -86.07 -9.90
N GLU A 227 14.08 -85.42 -10.67
CA GLU A 227 12.71 -85.87 -10.95
C GLU A 227 12.72 -87.15 -11.79
N ARG A 228 13.47 -87.18 -12.91
CA ARG A 228 13.65 -88.38 -13.76
C ARG A 228 14.30 -89.54 -12.99
N GLU A 229 15.27 -89.24 -12.11
CA GLU A 229 15.88 -90.21 -11.19
C GLU A 229 14.95 -90.68 -10.05
N ARG A 230 13.85 -89.97 -9.77
CA ARG A 230 12.78 -90.41 -8.87
C ARG A 230 11.73 -91.23 -9.61
N GLN A 231 11.30 -90.77 -10.78
CA GLN A 231 10.34 -91.47 -11.62
C GLN A 231 10.83 -92.88 -11.97
N THR A 232 12.07 -93.01 -12.46
CA THR A 232 12.68 -94.33 -12.76
C THR A 232 12.80 -95.24 -11.52
N LYS A 233 12.97 -94.69 -10.32
CA LYS A 233 12.92 -95.47 -9.06
C LYS A 233 11.50 -95.89 -8.71
N MET A 234 10.50 -95.03 -8.93
CA MET A 234 9.07 -95.37 -8.78
C MET A 234 8.63 -96.42 -9.80
N ASP A 235 9.00 -96.30 -11.07
CA ASP A 235 8.67 -97.27 -12.12
C ASP A 235 9.28 -98.64 -11.82
N THR A 236 10.49 -98.67 -11.24
CA THR A 236 11.13 -99.89 -10.73
C THR A 236 10.40 -100.47 -9.51
N GLN A 237 9.75 -99.64 -8.70
CA GLN A 237 9.05 -100.05 -7.48
C GLN A 237 7.57 -100.42 -7.72
N MET A 238 6.95 -99.91 -8.78
CA MET A 238 5.57 -100.19 -9.21
C MET A 238 5.40 -101.57 -9.88
N ALA A 239 6.48 -102.30 -10.14
CA ALA A 239 6.45 -103.62 -10.77
C ALA A 239 5.90 -104.76 -9.88
N VAL A 240 5.51 -104.47 -8.63
CA VAL A 240 4.96 -105.44 -7.68
C VAL A 240 3.71 -104.90 -6.99
N GLN A 241 2.73 -105.79 -6.84
CA GLN A 241 1.50 -105.70 -6.03
C GLN A 241 0.25 -105.08 -6.70
N VAL A 242 -0.66 -105.96 -7.09
CA VAL A 242 -1.96 -105.67 -7.70
C VAL A 242 -3.09 -105.67 -6.67
N GLY A 243 -3.89 -104.60 -6.66
CA GLY A 243 -5.37 -104.70 -6.60
C GLY A 243 -6.09 -104.54 -5.26
N GLY A 244 -7.26 -103.86 -5.31
CA GLY A 244 -8.42 -104.20 -4.49
C GLY A 244 -9.27 -103.06 -3.88
N PHE A 245 -10.30 -102.61 -4.61
CA PHE A 245 -11.61 -102.06 -4.13
C PHE A 245 -11.62 -100.81 -3.18
N GLY A 246 -12.61 -99.90 -3.19
CA GLY A 246 -13.75 -99.67 -4.09
C GLY A 246 -14.81 -98.70 -3.51
N ASN A 247 -15.57 -98.02 -4.38
CA ASN A 247 -16.98 -97.57 -4.19
C ASN A 247 -17.41 -96.55 -3.10
N ASN A 248 -17.77 -95.31 -3.48
CA ASN A 248 -19.16 -94.77 -3.56
C ASN A 248 -19.29 -93.21 -3.51
N ASP A 249 -20.00 -92.66 -4.49
CA ASP A 249 -21.15 -91.70 -4.48
C ASP A 249 -21.16 -90.32 -3.73
N ASP A 250 -21.99 -89.42 -4.29
CA ASP A 250 -22.62 -88.18 -3.74
C ASP A 250 -21.75 -86.95 -3.35
N ALA A 251 -22.23 -85.69 -3.42
CA ALA A 251 -23.31 -85.06 -4.20
C ALA A 251 -23.23 -83.50 -4.16
N ASP A 252 -23.99 -82.85 -5.04
CA ASP A 252 -24.53 -81.47 -4.98
C ASP A 252 -23.63 -80.20 -5.02
N ALA A 253 -24.24 -79.13 -5.55
CA ALA A 253 -23.69 -77.78 -5.66
C ALA A 253 -24.78 -76.70 -5.45
N VAL A 254 -24.37 -75.58 -4.86
CA VAL A 254 -25.14 -74.32 -4.64
C VAL A 254 -24.09 -73.21 -4.62
N ASP A 255 -24.15 -72.10 -5.36
CA ASP A 255 -25.25 -71.21 -5.80
C ASP A 255 -26.04 -70.54 -4.68
N MET A 256 -25.91 -69.21 -4.64
CA MET A 256 -26.81 -68.24 -4.00
C MET A 256 -26.59 -66.89 -4.71
N SER A 257 -27.67 -66.26 -5.16
CA SER A 257 -27.63 -64.99 -5.91
C SER A 257 -28.73 -64.00 -5.47
N GLY A 258 -28.62 -62.75 -5.93
CA GLY A 258 -29.50 -61.61 -5.57
C GLY A 258 -28.74 -60.47 -4.87
N ILE A 259 -29.14 -59.20 -4.93
CA ILE A 259 -30.38 -58.55 -5.47
C ILE A 259 -29.91 -57.21 -6.10
N ASP A 260 -29.96 -57.04 -7.43
CA ASP A 260 -31.02 -56.39 -8.25
C ASP A 260 -30.82 -54.87 -8.50
N VAL A 261 -31.31 -54.33 -9.63
CA VAL A 261 -30.99 -52.99 -10.19
C VAL A 261 -32.14 -52.43 -11.06
N SER A 262 -32.32 -51.10 -11.10
CA SER A 262 -33.10 -50.30 -12.13
C SER A 262 -34.59 -49.98 -11.80
N LEU A 263 -35.29 -48.95 -12.34
CA LEU A 263 -34.98 -47.65 -13.02
C LEU A 263 -36.26 -46.75 -13.16
N LEU A 264 -36.10 -45.45 -13.48
CA LEU A 264 -36.97 -44.51 -14.28
C LEU A 264 -38.37 -43.96 -13.80
N SER A 265 -38.42 -42.63 -13.55
CA SER A 265 -39.26 -41.54 -14.20
C SER A 265 -40.82 -41.61 -14.35
N PRO A 266 -41.57 -40.55 -14.81
CA PRO A 266 -41.27 -39.11 -15.08
C PRO A 266 -42.37 -38.05 -14.63
N ALA A 267 -42.16 -36.74 -14.96
CA ALA A 267 -43.18 -35.64 -15.15
C ALA A 267 -43.89 -35.04 -13.87
N ALA A 268 -44.72 -33.96 -13.88
CA ALA A 268 -44.83 -32.62 -14.55
C ALA A 268 -46.12 -31.86 -14.02
N ALA A 269 -46.48 -30.57 -14.23
CA ALA A 269 -45.81 -29.24 -14.39
C ALA A 269 -46.87 -28.07 -14.45
N ALA A 270 -46.46 -26.78 -14.45
CA ALA A 270 -47.22 -25.52 -14.76
C ALA A 270 -48.29 -24.98 -13.74
N LEU A 271 -48.72 -23.68 -13.67
CA LEU A 271 -48.20 -22.33 -14.05
C LEU A 271 -49.02 -21.15 -13.39
N GLN A 272 -48.44 -19.93 -13.32
CA GLN A 272 -49.07 -18.56 -13.24
C GLN A 272 -49.60 -17.95 -11.88
N THR A 273 -50.02 -16.66 -11.93
CA THR A 273 -49.98 -15.59 -10.88
C THR A 273 -51.30 -14.72 -10.91
N PRO A 274 -51.48 -13.42 -10.47
CA PRO A 274 -50.62 -12.38 -9.82
C PRO A 274 -51.26 -11.39 -8.76
N ASN A 275 -50.45 -10.43 -8.25
CA ASN A 275 -50.74 -9.03 -7.82
C ASN A 275 -51.72 -8.63 -6.67
N ARG A 276 -51.28 -7.70 -5.77
CA ARG A 276 -51.59 -6.23 -5.80
C ARG A 276 -50.77 -5.40 -4.77
N ILE A 277 -50.87 -4.05 -4.83
CA ILE A 277 -49.94 -2.99 -4.37
C ILE A 277 -50.58 -1.99 -3.35
N GLU A 278 -49.78 -1.60 -2.33
CA GLU A 278 -49.69 -0.36 -1.50
C GLU A 278 -50.92 0.36 -0.88
N PRO A 279 -50.72 1.17 0.20
CA PRO A 279 -50.41 2.61 0.04
C PRO A 279 -49.18 3.15 0.84
N THR A 280 -48.60 4.25 0.33
CA THR A 280 -47.51 5.11 0.86
C THR A 280 -48.05 6.34 1.65
N PRO A 281 -47.28 7.38 2.12
CA PRO A 281 -45.83 7.71 2.07
C PRO A 281 -45.11 7.46 3.44
N VAL A 282 -44.12 8.18 4.06
CA VAL A 282 -43.51 9.54 3.99
C VAL A 282 -42.00 9.51 4.37
N LYS A 283 -41.30 10.66 4.40
CA LYS A 283 -39.83 10.83 4.51
C LYS A 283 -39.26 11.04 5.93
N LEU A 284 -38.07 10.49 6.16
CA LEU A 284 -36.82 11.28 6.24
C LEU A 284 -35.78 10.60 5.33
N GLN A 285 -34.88 11.34 4.67
CA GLN A 285 -33.88 10.78 3.74
C GLN A 285 -32.45 10.94 4.28
N PRO A 286 -31.77 9.85 4.69
CA PRO A 286 -30.33 9.80 4.84
C PRO A 286 -29.63 9.50 3.50
N ASP A 287 -28.32 9.78 3.42
CA ASP A 287 -27.53 9.60 2.20
C ASP A 287 -27.59 8.17 1.61
N ALA A 288 -27.45 8.13 0.28
CA ALA A 288 -27.70 6.93 -0.53
C ALA A 288 -26.85 5.72 -0.10
N LYS A 289 -27.51 4.57 -0.10
CA LYS A 289 -26.93 3.25 0.14
C LYS A 289 -26.02 2.87 -1.04
N LEU A 290 -24.75 2.55 -0.77
CA LEU A 290 -23.82 2.06 -1.79
C LEU A 290 -24.37 0.78 -2.44
N GLU A 291 -24.42 0.79 -3.78
CA GLU A 291 -24.97 -0.30 -4.58
C GLU A 291 -23.86 -1.27 -5.00
N VAL A 292 -24.07 -2.56 -4.73
CA VAL A 292 -23.14 -3.63 -5.14
C VAL A 292 -23.44 -3.98 -6.59
N LEU A 293 -22.46 -3.73 -7.47
CA LEU A 293 -22.57 -3.99 -8.90
C LEU A 293 -22.31 -5.47 -9.23
N LYS A 294 -21.40 -6.14 -8.52
CA LYS A 294 -21.22 -7.60 -8.58
C LYS A 294 -20.56 -8.15 -7.31
N GLU A 295 -21.03 -9.29 -6.81
CA GLU A 295 -20.32 -10.09 -5.80
C GLU A 295 -20.19 -11.57 -6.24
N GLY A 296 -19.12 -12.26 -5.83
CA GLY A 296 -18.86 -13.65 -6.25
C GLY A 296 -17.51 -14.23 -5.83
N TRP A 297 -17.34 -15.54 -6.00
CA TRP A 297 -16.08 -16.24 -5.69
C TRP A 297 -15.11 -16.20 -6.88
N LEU A 298 -13.86 -15.80 -6.63
CA LEU A 298 -12.77 -15.82 -7.62
C LEU A 298 -11.50 -16.46 -7.04
N LEU A 299 -10.63 -16.96 -7.92
CA LEU A 299 -9.25 -17.27 -7.55
C LEU A 299 -8.40 -16.01 -7.64
N LYS A 300 -7.60 -15.74 -6.61
CA LYS A 300 -6.76 -14.53 -6.46
C LYS A 300 -5.30 -14.91 -6.31
N GLN A 301 -4.40 -14.30 -7.09
CA GLN A 301 -2.97 -14.59 -6.98
C GLN A 301 -2.31 -13.86 -5.80
N SER A 302 -1.52 -14.59 -5.02
CA SER A 302 -0.73 -14.05 -3.90
C SER A 302 0.51 -13.27 -4.37
N LYS A 303 0.86 -12.14 -3.70
CA LYS A 303 1.96 -11.23 -4.15
C LYS A 303 3.31 -11.95 -4.11
N LYS A 304 3.63 -12.55 -2.96
CA LYS A 304 4.90 -13.23 -2.65
C LYS A 304 4.94 -14.64 -3.26
N LEU A 305 4.02 -15.52 -2.86
CA LEU A 305 4.08 -16.95 -3.15
C LEU A 305 3.58 -17.37 -4.55
N LYS A 306 2.99 -16.45 -5.33
CA LYS A 306 2.34 -16.68 -6.64
C LYS A 306 1.24 -17.75 -6.70
N LYS A 307 1.01 -18.52 -5.63
CA LYS A 307 -0.11 -19.45 -5.45
C LYS A 307 -1.45 -18.71 -5.55
N TRP A 308 -2.44 -19.37 -6.17
CA TRP A 308 -3.82 -18.94 -6.23
C TRP A 308 -4.56 -19.25 -4.92
N GLN A 309 -5.52 -18.41 -4.53
CA GLN A 309 -6.38 -18.61 -3.36
C GLN A 309 -7.81 -18.21 -3.68
N LYS A 310 -8.80 -19.05 -3.34
CA LYS A 310 -10.21 -18.70 -3.44
C LYS A 310 -10.53 -17.59 -2.43
N ARG A 311 -11.14 -16.50 -2.90
CA ARG A 311 -11.63 -15.38 -2.10
C ARG A 311 -13.00 -14.96 -2.61
N TYR A 312 -13.84 -14.42 -1.73
CA TYR A 312 -15.08 -13.79 -2.13
C TYR A 312 -14.79 -12.32 -2.44
N PHE A 313 -15.31 -11.83 -3.56
CA PHE A 313 -15.09 -10.49 -4.07
C PHE A 313 -16.41 -9.73 -4.11
N VAL A 314 -16.34 -8.43 -3.84
CA VAL A 314 -17.46 -7.49 -3.94
C VAL A 314 -16.96 -6.25 -4.68
N LEU A 315 -17.70 -5.82 -5.70
CA LEU A 315 -17.47 -4.58 -6.45
C LEU A 315 -18.67 -3.66 -6.22
N ASP A 316 -18.42 -2.45 -5.73
CA ASP A 316 -19.38 -1.35 -5.75
C ASP A 316 -18.92 -0.24 -6.72
N GLN A 317 -19.59 0.91 -6.68
CA GLN A 317 -19.33 2.05 -7.56
C GLN A 317 -17.99 2.77 -7.27
N VAL A 318 -17.27 2.41 -6.19
CA VAL A 318 -16.11 3.16 -5.67
C VAL A 318 -14.87 2.26 -5.54
N ALA A 319 -15.05 1.02 -5.09
CA ALA A 319 -13.98 0.11 -4.75
C ALA A 319 -14.32 -1.36 -5.02
N LEU A 320 -13.26 -2.16 -5.10
CA LEU A 320 -13.32 -3.61 -5.17
C LEU A 320 -12.68 -4.19 -3.91
N TYR A 321 -13.45 -4.99 -3.19
CA TYR A 321 -13.13 -5.62 -1.91
C TYR A 321 -12.91 -7.11 -2.12
N TYR A 322 -12.07 -7.72 -1.28
CA TYR A 322 -11.96 -9.18 -1.19
C TYR A 322 -11.90 -9.65 0.26
N CYS A 323 -12.60 -10.74 0.55
CA CYS A 323 -12.69 -11.35 1.88
C CYS A 323 -12.57 -12.88 1.80
N ARG A 324 -12.45 -13.53 2.96
CA ARG A 324 -12.31 -14.98 3.05
C ARG A 324 -13.64 -15.70 2.87
N ASN A 325 -14.69 -15.11 3.42
CA ASN A 325 -16.08 -15.57 3.43
C ASN A 325 -17.01 -14.36 3.22
N PRO A 326 -18.20 -14.50 2.59
CA PRO A 326 -19.12 -13.38 2.31
C PRO A 326 -19.55 -12.53 3.52
N THR A 327 -19.50 -13.12 4.72
CA THR A 327 -19.83 -12.51 6.02
C THR A 327 -18.61 -12.01 6.81
N SER A 328 -17.39 -12.29 6.34
CA SER A 328 -16.15 -11.85 7.00
C SER A 328 -15.76 -10.42 6.60
N VAL A 329 -15.05 -9.73 7.50
CA VAL A 329 -14.38 -8.45 7.22
C VAL A 329 -13.44 -8.62 6.01
N PRO A 330 -13.32 -7.61 5.11
CA PRO A 330 -12.39 -7.66 3.99
C PRO A 330 -10.94 -7.97 4.40
N ASP A 331 -10.32 -8.98 3.78
CA ASP A 331 -8.86 -9.19 3.82
C ASP A 331 -8.11 -8.06 3.06
N GLY A 332 -8.85 -7.21 2.31
CA GLY A 332 -8.37 -5.96 1.73
C GLY A 332 -9.30 -5.39 0.65
N PHE A 333 -8.97 -4.20 0.16
CA PHE A 333 -9.70 -3.52 -0.92
C PHE A 333 -8.77 -2.65 -1.78
N PHE A 334 -9.27 -2.14 -2.90
CA PHE A 334 -8.66 -1.04 -3.65
C PHE A 334 -9.73 -0.20 -4.36
N ALA A 335 -9.53 1.11 -4.44
CA ALA A 335 -10.41 2.01 -5.18
C ALA A 335 -10.20 1.85 -6.71
N ILE A 336 -11.28 1.85 -7.49
CA ILE A 336 -11.20 1.58 -8.94
C ILE A 336 -10.79 2.82 -9.77
N ARG A 337 -10.95 4.02 -9.22
CA ARG A 337 -10.87 5.34 -9.90
C ARG A 337 -9.54 5.65 -10.62
N ARG A 338 -8.46 4.91 -10.34
CA ARG A 338 -7.13 5.05 -10.99
C ARG A 338 -6.50 3.70 -11.38
N CYS A 339 -7.32 2.68 -11.63
CA CYS A 339 -6.86 1.31 -11.80
C CYS A 339 -7.19 0.77 -13.19
N GLN A 340 -6.18 0.29 -13.92
CA GLN A 340 -6.35 -0.29 -15.26
C GLN A 340 -6.88 -1.72 -15.14
N PHE A 341 -7.79 -2.12 -16.04
CA PHE A 341 -8.34 -3.47 -16.11
C PHE A 341 -7.88 -4.14 -17.40
N LEU A 342 -7.18 -5.26 -17.31
CA LEU A 342 -6.76 -6.09 -18.45
C LEU A 342 -7.32 -7.50 -18.28
N HIS A 343 -7.75 -8.15 -19.36
CA HIS A 343 -8.28 -9.52 -19.30
C HIS A 343 -7.78 -10.41 -20.43
N SER A 344 -7.81 -11.72 -20.20
CA SER A 344 -7.41 -12.76 -21.15
C SER A 344 -8.44 -13.89 -21.14
N GLU A 345 -9.31 -13.90 -22.16
CA GLU A 345 -10.33 -14.95 -22.35
C GLU A 345 -9.71 -16.35 -22.41
N LYS A 346 -8.54 -16.48 -23.07
CA LYS A 346 -7.77 -17.73 -23.18
C LYS A 346 -7.40 -18.39 -21.84
N THR A 347 -7.44 -17.64 -20.74
CA THR A 347 -7.02 -18.10 -19.40
C THR A 347 -8.08 -17.88 -18.31
N CYS A 348 -9.26 -17.35 -18.68
CA CYS A 348 -10.28 -16.87 -17.75
C CYS A 348 -9.72 -15.89 -16.69
N CYS A 349 -8.67 -15.12 -17.00
CA CYS A 349 -7.97 -14.25 -16.04
C CYS A 349 -8.20 -12.76 -16.32
N PHE A 350 -8.24 -11.96 -15.25
CA PHE A 350 -8.14 -10.51 -15.31
C PHE A 350 -7.18 -9.93 -14.27
N ASP A 351 -6.44 -8.90 -14.67
CA ASP A 351 -5.53 -8.13 -13.85
C ASP A 351 -6.12 -6.74 -13.62
N VAL A 352 -6.27 -6.35 -12.34
CA VAL A 352 -6.48 -4.96 -11.97
C VAL A 352 -5.15 -4.35 -11.51
N ILE A 353 -4.64 -3.41 -12.30
CA ILE A 353 -3.38 -2.72 -12.05
C ILE A 353 -3.66 -1.46 -11.23
N THR A 354 -3.27 -1.48 -9.96
CA THR A 354 -3.27 -0.29 -9.09
C THR A 354 -1.86 0.34 -9.09
N PRO A 355 -1.69 1.63 -8.74
CA PRO A 355 -0.38 2.29 -8.69
C PRO A 355 0.66 1.62 -7.77
N SER A 356 0.25 0.80 -6.80
CA SER A 356 1.17 0.08 -5.89
C SER A 356 1.30 -1.42 -6.16
N ARG A 357 0.41 -2.00 -6.98
CA ARG A 357 0.30 -3.46 -7.16
C ARG A 357 -0.66 -3.87 -8.29
N VAL A 358 -0.28 -4.91 -9.03
CA VAL A 358 -1.21 -5.74 -9.83
C VAL A 358 -1.94 -6.77 -8.96
N PHE A 359 -3.27 -6.82 -9.10
CA PHE A 359 -4.15 -7.82 -8.52
C PHE A 359 -4.65 -8.74 -9.65
N ARG A 360 -4.08 -9.95 -9.72
CA ARG A 360 -4.49 -10.99 -10.68
C ARG A 360 -5.60 -11.86 -10.10
N MET A 361 -6.69 -11.97 -10.85
CA MET A 361 -7.87 -12.79 -10.57
C MET A 361 -8.13 -13.78 -11.72
N GLN A 362 -8.80 -14.88 -11.41
CA GLN A 362 -9.28 -15.87 -12.39
C GLN A 362 -10.73 -16.27 -12.07
N THR A 363 -11.56 -16.31 -13.11
CA THR A 363 -12.96 -16.75 -13.09
C THR A 363 -13.09 -18.25 -13.44
N PRO A 364 -14.19 -18.92 -13.06
CA PRO A 364 -14.50 -20.28 -13.52
C PRO A 364 -14.80 -20.39 -15.02
N SER A 365 -15.31 -19.33 -15.67
CA SER A 365 -15.65 -19.31 -17.09
C SER A 365 -15.36 -17.96 -17.76
N VAL A 366 -15.31 -17.95 -19.09
CA VAL A 366 -15.16 -16.75 -19.93
C VAL A 366 -16.38 -15.84 -19.85
N GLU A 367 -17.58 -16.40 -19.63
CA GLU A 367 -18.81 -15.63 -19.43
C GLU A 367 -18.70 -14.76 -18.17
N GLN A 368 -18.33 -15.38 -17.03
CA GLN A 368 -18.11 -14.64 -15.79
C GLN A 368 -16.97 -13.61 -15.94
N LEU A 369 -15.95 -13.87 -16.76
CA LEU A 369 -14.90 -12.90 -17.07
C LEU A 369 -15.48 -11.64 -17.74
N LYS A 370 -16.41 -11.83 -18.68
CA LYS A 370 -17.08 -10.75 -19.40
C LYS A 370 -18.02 -9.98 -18.48
N ASP A 371 -18.82 -10.65 -17.65
CA ASP A 371 -19.61 -9.99 -16.61
C ASP A 371 -18.77 -9.09 -15.70
N TRP A 372 -17.64 -9.62 -15.18
CA TRP A 372 -16.77 -8.89 -14.25
C TRP A 372 -16.12 -7.68 -14.93
N ALA A 373 -15.76 -7.80 -16.21
CA ALA A 373 -15.24 -6.70 -17.01
C ALA A 373 -16.31 -5.63 -17.30
N GLU A 374 -17.54 -6.03 -17.62
CA GLU A 374 -18.65 -5.11 -17.87
C GLU A 374 -19.06 -4.36 -16.59
N CYS A 375 -19.24 -5.06 -15.47
CA CYS A 375 -19.56 -4.43 -14.18
C CYS A 375 -18.45 -3.47 -13.74
N TYR A 376 -17.18 -3.83 -13.94
CA TYR A 376 -16.05 -2.95 -13.64
C TYR A 376 -16.01 -1.71 -14.56
N LYS A 377 -16.32 -1.87 -15.85
CA LYS A 377 -16.44 -0.76 -16.81
C LYS A 377 -17.57 0.20 -16.43
N THR A 378 -18.74 -0.31 -16.04
CA THR A 378 -19.86 0.49 -15.52
C THR A 378 -19.46 1.26 -14.27
N ALA A 379 -18.76 0.61 -13.34
CA ALA A 379 -18.25 1.24 -12.12
C ALA A 379 -17.25 2.39 -12.44
N MET A 380 -16.42 2.26 -13.47
CA MET A 380 -15.54 3.35 -13.95
C MET A 380 -16.27 4.48 -14.71
N GLN A 381 -17.51 4.24 -15.16
CA GLN A 381 -18.32 5.20 -15.92
C GLN A 381 -19.26 6.03 -15.03
N GLN A 382 -19.65 5.53 -13.85
CA GLN A 382 -20.39 6.27 -12.83
C GLN A 382 -19.48 7.30 -12.14
N ARG A 383 -19.22 8.42 -12.84
CA ARG A 383 -18.15 9.39 -12.50
C ARG A 383 -18.52 10.43 -11.43
N ASP A 384 -19.80 10.56 -11.08
CA ASP A 384 -20.32 11.69 -10.29
C ASP A 384 -20.36 11.43 -8.78
N PHE A 385 -19.17 11.26 -8.17
CA PHE A 385 -18.99 11.46 -6.73
C PHE A 385 -17.70 12.22 -6.41
N PRO A 386 -17.73 13.24 -5.53
CA PRO A 386 -16.54 13.99 -5.10
C PRO A 386 -15.70 13.17 -4.11
N TYR A 387 -15.02 12.13 -4.61
CA TYR A 387 -14.08 11.35 -3.82
C TYR A 387 -12.81 12.18 -3.56
N PHE A 388 -12.58 12.53 -2.29
CA PHE A 388 -11.44 13.31 -1.81
C PHE A 388 -10.10 12.68 -2.24
N HIS A 389 -9.17 13.53 -2.68
CA HIS A 389 -7.83 13.07 -3.03
C HIS A 389 -6.98 12.90 -1.78
N VAL A 390 -6.77 11.65 -1.35
CA VAL A 390 -5.76 11.30 -0.35
C VAL A 390 -4.53 10.76 -1.07
N GLU A 391 -3.52 11.61 -1.25
CA GLU A 391 -2.17 11.12 -1.53
C GLU A 391 -1.59 10.47 -0.27
N GLN A 392 -0.68 9.50 -0.45
CA GLN A 392 -0.44 8.40 0.50
C GLN A 392 -0.17 8.83 1.95
N THR A 393 -1.25 8.95 2.72
CA THR A 393 -1.25 9.33 4.14
C THR A 393 -2.23 8.42 4.89
N THR A 394 -1.70 7.34 5.46
CA THR A 394 -2.49 6.43 6.32
C THR A 394 -2.68 7.06 7.70
N ARG A 395 -3.64 7.98 7.80
CA ARG A 395 -4.08 8.57 9.07
C ARG A 395 -5.02 7.58 9.77
N LEU A 396 -4.50 6.88 10.77
CA LEU A 396 -5.23 5.95 11.62
C LEU A 396 -4.69 6.06 13.04
N ASP A 397 -5.46 6.69 13.93
CA ASP A 397 -5.23 6.58 15.37
C ASP A 397 -5.64 5.16 15.84
N LEU A 398 -4.88 4.63 16.79
CA LEU A 398 -4.54 3.21 16.75
C LEU A 398 -5.32 2.36 17.76
N SER A 399 -6.35 1.65 17.28
CA SER A 399 -6.71 0.40 17.94
C SER A 399 -5.59 -0.62 17.78
N ARG A 400 -5.29 -1.39 18.84
CA ARG A 400 -4.23 -2.42 18.88
C ARG A 400 -4.31 -3.40 17.71
N GLU A 401 -5.54 -3.73 17.29
CA GLU A 401 -5.85 -4.67 16.22
C GLU A 401 -5.60 -4.07 14.82
N LEU A 402 -5.87 -2.77 14.66
CA LEU A 402 -5.61 -2.07 13.40
C LEU A 402 -4.12 -1.81 13.20
N LEU A 403 -3.37 -1.54 14.27
CA LEU A 403 -1.89 -1.49 14.22
C LEU A 403 -1.28 -2.84 13.81
N LEU A 404 -1.77 -3.95 14.37
CA LEU A 404 -1.38 -5.31 13.92
C LEU A 404 -1.71 -5.51 12.43
N GLY A 405 -2.84 -4.99 11.95
CA GLY A 405 -3.20 -4.93 10.53
C GLY A 405 -2.16 -4.18 9.69
N VAL A 406 -1.77 -2.96 10.08
CA VAL A 406 -0.76 -2.14 9.38
C VAL A 406 0.61 -2.81 9.40
N MET A 407 1.06 -3.34 10.54
CA MET A 407 2.34 -4.06 10.65
C MET A 407 2.40 -5.28 9.71
N SER A 408 1.28 -5.97 9.48
CA SER A 408 1.21 -7.09 8.52
C SER A 408 1.50 -6.69 7.06
N THR A 409 1.43 -5.40 6.72
CA THR A 409 1.73 -4.89 5.37
C THR A 409 3.23 -4.74 5.08
N GLY A 410 4.07 -4.65 6.12
CA GLY A 410 5.53 -4.55 6.00
C GLY A 410 6.10 -3.14 5.78
N LEU A 411 5.34 -2.08 6.06
CA LEU A 411 5.85 -0.71 6.15
C LEU A 411 6.78 -0.54 7.37
N ARG A 412 7.76 0.37 7.31
CA ARG A 412 8.79 0.54 8.37
C ARG A 412 8.95 1.95 8.94
N MET A 413 8.42 2.99 8.30
CA MET A 413 8.49 4.39 8.77
C MET A 413 7.19 5.14 8.41
N VAL A 414 6.91 6.23 9.13
CA VAL A 414 5.76 7.13 8.87
C VAL A 414 6.25 8.58 8.89
N LYS A 415 5.68 9.41 8.01
CA LYS A 415 5.88 10.86 8.03
C LYS A 415 4.75 11.49 8.87
N LEU A 416 5.10 12.19 9.94
CA LEU A 416 4.15 12.90 10.80
C LEU A 416 4.52 14.39 10.82
N GLY A 417 3.52 15.25 10.69
CA GLY A 417 3.65 16.66 11.05
C GLY A 417 2.92 16.89 12.36
N LEU A 418 3.65 17.29 13.40
CA LEU A 418 3.09 17.79 14.65
C LEU A 418 3.04 19.32 14.56
N TYR A 419 2.04 19.95 15.18
CA TYR A 419 1.93 21.40 15.23
C TYR A 419 1.91 21.88 16.67
N ASP A 420 2.95 22.61 17.07
CA ASP A 420 3.03 23.35 18.31
C ASP A 420 2.71 24.83 18.02
N PRO A 421 1.73 25.49 18.68
CA PRO A 421 1.35 26.89 18.46
C PRO A 421 2.40 27.95 18.85
N GLY A 422 3.64 27.82 18.37
CA GLY A 422 4.73 28.77 18.62
C GLY A 422 5.98 28.63 17.76
N TYR A 423 6.15 27.53 17.00
CA TYR A 423 7.35 27.25 16.19
C TYR A 423 7.06 27.15 14.68
N GLU A 424 8.10 27.37 13.87
CA GLU A 424 8.09 27.15 12.41
C GLU A 424 8.16 25.62 12.09
N GLU A 425 7.78 25.22 10.88
CA GLU A 425 7.43 23.83 10.55
C GLU A 425 8.62 22.84 10.51
N GLU A 426 8.82 22.04 11.57
CA GLU A 426 9.74 20.90 11.53
C GLU A 426 9.08 19.60 11.03
N ILE A 427 9.45 19.18 9.81
CA ILE A 427 8.92 17.98 9.16
C ILE A 427 9.83 16.77 9.45
N ASN A 428 9.62 16.12 10.59
CA ASN A 428 10.44 15.00 11.04
C ASN A 428 9.95 13.61 10.59
N PHE A 429 10.90 12.69 10.41
CA PHE A 429 10.66 11.28 10.10
C PHE A 429 10.93 10.41 11.34
N PHE A 430 9.92 9.68 11.81
CA PHE A 430 10.01 8.85 13.01
C PHE A 430 9.91 7.36 12.66
N LYS A 431 10.61 6.51 13.42
CA LYS A 431 10.43 5.05 13.35
C LYS A 431 9.21 4.67 14.19
N PHE A 432 8.63 3.52 13.89
CA PHE A 432 7.52 3.00 14.69
C PHE A 432 7.91 2.72 16.15
N GLU A 433 9.17 2.35 16.42
CA GLU A 433 9.68 2.18 17.78
C GLU A 433 9.60 3.49 18.59
N ASP A 434 9.98 4.61 18.00
CA ASP A 434 10.00 5.93 18.65
C ASP A 434 8.56 6.37 19.00
N ILE A 435 7.64 6.29 18.03
CA ILE A 435 6.22 6.66 18.18
C ILE A 435 5.54 5.82 19.27
N TYR A 436 5.88 4.53 19.37
CA TYR A 436 5.29 3.62 20.35
C TYR A 436 5.72 3.95 21.79
N SER A 437 6.82 4.69 21.98
CA SER A 437 7.32 5.10 23.30
C SER A 437 6.56 6.28 23.93
N TRP A 438 5.88 7.10 23.13
CA TRP A 438 5.27 8.36 23.60
C TRP A 438 4.02 8.17 24.47
N GLY A 439 3.31 7.06 24.30
CA GLY A 439 2.04 6.78 24.99
C GLY A 439 0.86 7.59 24.43
N ALA A 440 -0.35 7.02 24.52
CA ALA A 440 -1.56 7.61 23.95
C ALA A 440 -2.18 8.74 24.81
N SER A 441 -1.36 9.47 25.57
CA SER A 441 -1.79 10.41 26.62
C SER A 441 -1.24 11.83 26.46
N GLY A 442 -0.57 12.15 25.35
CA GLY A 442 0.13 13.42 25.13
C GLY A 442 -0.38 14.29 23.97
N LEU A 443 -1.48 13.94 23.31
CA LEU A 443 -1.98 14.62 22.11
C LEU A 443 -3.49 14.93 22.24
N GLU A 444 -3.83 16.18 22.55
CA GLU A 444 -5.21 16.58 22.87
C GLU A 444 -6.06 17.00 21.66
N THR A 445 -5.43 17.44 20.54
CA THR A 445 -6.16 17.97 19.38
C THR A 445 -5.52 17.63 18.03
N PHE A 446 -6.35 17.57 16.99
CA PHE A 446 -5.96 17.31 15.61
C PHE A 446 -6.76 18.21 14.65
N GLU A 447 -6.09 18.96 13.78
CA GLU A 447 -6.77 19.61 12.64
C GLU A 447 -6.87 18.66 11.43
N PHE A 448 -7.88 18.90 10.59
CA PHE A 448 -8.05 18.28 9.27
C PHE A 448 -8.25 19.39 8.24
N ARG A 449 -7.31 19.52 7.28
CA ARG A 449 -7.44 20.42 6.13
C ARG A 449 -7.75 19.58 4.89
N ALA A 450 -8.79 19.98 4.14
CA ALA A 450 -9.19 19.33 2.90
C ALA A 450 -9.47 20.40 1.84
N ALA A 451 -8.73 20.36 0.72
CA ALA A 451 -8.91 21.27 -0.40
C ALA A 451 -9.85 20.65 -1.47
N SER A 452 -10.59 21.52 -2.16
CA SER A 452 -11.43 21.18 -3.31
C SER A 452 -11.39 22.35 -4.30
N GLU A 453 -11.14 22.07 -5.58
CA GLU A 453 -10.88 23.08 -6.62
C GLU A 453 -12.08 23.99 -6.95
N ARG A 454 -13.25 23.80 -6.32
CA ARG A 454 -14.53 24.38 -6.78
C ARG A 454 -15.36 25.14 -5.73
N THR A 455 -14.89 25.30 -4.49
CA THR A 455 -15.61 26.05 -3.45
C THR A 455 -14.66 26.83 -2.55
N PRO A 456 -14.93 28.11 -2.23
CA PRO A 456 -14.19 28.84 -1.21
C PRO A 456 -14.35 28.21 0.18
N TYR A 457 -13.35 28.41 1.04
CA TYR A 457 -13.19 27.69 2.29
C TYR A 457 -14.35 27.90 3.28
N VAL A 458 -14.93 26.80 3.76
CA VAL A 458 -15.77 26.76 4.97
C VAL A 458 -15.11 25.78 5.94
N PHE A 459 -14.47 26.33 6.97
CA PHE A 459 -13.72 25.57 7.96
C PHE A 459 -14.66 24.88 8.95
N LYS A 460 -14.33 23.65 9.36
CA LYS A 460 -15.07 22.94 10.42
C LYS A 460 -14.17 22.05 11.25
N THR A 461 -13.81 22.55 12.44
CA THR A 461 -13.22 21.76 13.52
C THR A 461 -14.19 20.66 13.97
N MET A 462 -13.67 19.50 14.32
CA MET A 462 -14.38 18.39 14.97
C MET A 462 -13.44 17.75 16.00
N TYR A 463 -13.96 17.32 17.14
CA TYR A 463 -13.16 16.60 18.12
C TYR A 463 -12.92 15.14 17.69
N ALA A 464 -11.88 14.49 18.22
CA ALA A 464 -11.57 13.10 17.88
C ALA A 464 -12.76 12.15 18.15
N SER A 465 -13.42 12.33 19.30
CA SER A 465 -14.67 11.65 19.67
C SER A 465 -15.79 11.80 18.63
N ASP A 466 -15.91 12.98 18.01
CA ASP A 466 -16.92 13.24 16.98
C ASP A 466 -16.62 12.49 15.67
N ILE A 467 -15.36 12.13 15.43
CA ILE A 467 -14.92 11.38 14.26
C ILE A 467 -15.10 9.88 14.53
N GLU A 468 -14.66 9.40 15.69
CA GLU A 468 -14.87 8.02 16.16
C GLU A 468 -16.34 7.64 16.14
N GLN A 469 -17.22 8.45 16.74
CA GLN A 469 -18.66 8.18 16.79
C GLN A 469 -19.29 8.09 15.38
N LYS A 470 -18.82 8.91 14.43
CA LYS A 470 -19.29 8.87 13.03
C LYS A 470 -18.76 7.65 12.26
N LEU A 471 -17.53 7.23 12.52
CA LEU A 471 -16.95 6.03 11.91
C LEU A 471 -17.61 4.76 12.45
N GLU A 472 -17.77 4.64 13.76
CA GLU A 472 -18.41 3.49 14.41
C GLU A 472 -19.90 3.38 14.02
N ALA A 473 -20.64 4.50 13.94
CA ALA A 473 -22.00 4.51 13.39
C ALA A 473 -22.05 4.03 11.92
N ARG A 474 -21.05 4.37 11.10
CA ARG A 474 -20.96 3.92 9.70
C ARG A 474 -20.62 2.43 9.59
N PHE A 475 -19.74 1.91 10.45
CA PHE A 475 -19.43 0.48 10.52
C PHE A 475 -20.59 -0.34 11.08
N ASN A 476 -21.32 0.15 12.08
CA ASN A 476 -22.51 -0.53 12.59
C ASN A 476 -23.62 -0.60 11.54
N LYS A 477 -23.92 0.51 10.85
CA LYS A 477 -24.87 0.51 9.72
C LYS A 477 -24.47 -0.47 8.60
N TRP A 478 -23.17 -0.71 8.38
CA TRP A 478 -22.68 -1.72 7.44
C TRP A 478 -22.82 -3.16 7.99
N ARG A 479 -22.48 -3.40 9.26
CA ARG A 479 -22.68 -4.69 9.96
C ARG A 479 -24.16 -5.08 9.95
N GLU A 480 -25.03 -4.19 10.42
CA GLU A 480 -26.49 -4.32 10.42
C GLU A 480 -27.02 -4.63 9.02
N TRP A 481 -26.54 -3.94 7.98
CA TRP A 481 -27.00 -4.19 6.61
C TRP A 481 -26.57 -5.57 6.06
N ARG A 482 -25.37 -6.06 6.38
CA ARG A 482 -24.96 -7.43 5.98
C ARG A 482 -25.66 -8.50 6.81
N VAL A 483 -25.96 -8.26 8.09
CA VAL A 483 -26.87 -9.12 8.88
C VAL A 483 -28.25 -9.15 8.23
N TYR A 484 -28.84 -8.00 7.91
CA TYR A 484 -30.13 -7.90 7.22
C TYR A 484 -30.14 -8.65 5.89
N GLN A 485 -29.10 -8.54 5.05
CA GLN A 485 -29.00 -9.34 3.82
C GLN A 485 -28.88 -10.84 4.08
N ALA A 486 -28.16 -11.26 5.13
CA ALA A 486 -28.08 -12.67 5.51
C ALA A 486 -29.44 -13.20 6.00
N THR A 487 -30.16 -12.43 6.82
CA THR A 487 -31.52 -12.76 7.28
C THR A 487 -32.51 -12.83 6.11
N GLN A 488 -32.43 -11.90 5.15
CA GLN A 488 -33.29 -11.93 3.95
C GLN A 488 -32.99 -13.13 3.05
N ARG A 489 -31.71 -13.51 2.87
CA ARG A 489 -31.33 -14.74 2.14
C ARG A 489 -31.86 -15.99 2.86
N ALA A 490 -31.61 -16.11 4.16
CA ALA A 490 -32.13 -17.21 4.97
C ALA A 490 -33.67 -17.29 4.97
N ALA A 491 -34.37 -16.15 4.99
CA ALA A 491 -35.82 -16.09 4.89
C ALA A 491 -36.35 -16.52 3.50
N SER A 492 -35.61 -16.26 2.43
CA SER A 492 -35.91 -16.79 1.09
C SER A 492 -35.54 -18.27 0.89
N GLU A 493 -34.78 -18.84 1.82
CA GLU A 493 -34.28 -20.23 1.79
C GLU A 493 -35.01 -21.17 2.78
N ALA A 494 -35.91 -20.64 3.64
CA ALA A 494 -36.60 -21.38 4.70
C ALA A 494 -37.99 -21.92 4.27
N PRO A 495 -38.23 -23.25 4.27
CA PRO A 495 -39.50 -23.81 3.84
C PRO A 495 -40.53 -23.92 4.97
N GLY A 496 -41.65 -23.20 4.85
CA GLY A 496 -42.93 -23.58 5.44
C GLY A 496 -43.44 -22.75 6.62
N SER A 497 -44.34 -21.81 6.33
CA SER A 497 -45.44 -21.46 7.25
C SER A 497 -46.62 -20.90 6.46
N ALA A 498 -47.73 -21.63 6.44
CA ALA A 498 -49.02 -21.18 5.95
C ALA A 498 -50.09 -21.58 6.96
N THR A 499 -51.08 -20.70 7.20
CA THR A 499 -52.42 -20.89 7.81
C THR A 499 -52.81 -19.63 8.61
N ALA A 500 -54.09 -19.24 8.75
CA ALA A 500 -55.30 -19.50 7.95
C ALA A 500 -56.47 -18.61 8.44
N SER A 501 -57.53 -18.48 7.63
CA SER A 501 -58.84 -17.89 8.01
C SER A 501 -58.84 -16.36 8.27
N VAL A 502 -59.95 -15.62 8.22
CA VAL A 502 -61.39 -15.97 8.26
C VAL A 502 -62.17 -15.39 7.06
N ALA A 503 -63.32 -15.99 6.73
CA ALA A 503 -64.14 -15.69 5.55
C ALA A 503 -65.18 -14.57 5.74
N SER A 504 -65.72 -14.06 4.62
CA SER A 504 -67.09 -13.53 4.55
C SER A 504 -67.68 -13.68 3.14
N THR A 505 -68.96 -14.03 3.06
CA THR A 505 -69.74 -14.30 1.84
C THR A 505 -70.44 -13.07 1.27
N ALA A 506 -70.51 -12.94 -0.06
CA ALA A 506 -71.59 -12.22 -0.75
C ALA A 506 -71.83 -12.79 -2.17
N SER A 507 -73.08 -12.81 -2.62
CA SER A 507 -73.51 -13.42 -3.88
C SER A 507 -73.97 -12.40 -4.93
N LYS A 508 -73.86 -12.74 -6.22
CA LYS A 508 -74.88 -12.41 -7.24
C LYS A 508 -74.72 -13.20 -8.55
N THR A 509 -75.80 -13.19 -9.34
CA THR A 509 -76.13 -14.12 -10.43
C THR A 509 -75.85 -13.57 -11.85
N PRO A 510 -75.87 -14.41 -12.91
CA PRO A 510 -75.32 -14.07 -14.24
C PRO A 510 -76.33 -13.59 -15.30
N SER A 511 -75.80 -13.01 -16.39
CA SER A 511 -76.47 -12.76 -17.68
C SER A 511 -75.40 -12.83 -18.79
N ARG A 512 -75.36 -13.84 -19.68
CA ARG A 512 -76.23 -14.13 -20.84
C ARG A 512 -75.94 -13.28 -22.11
N ALA A 513 -74.82 -13.58 -22.77
CA ALA A 513 -74.69 -13.80 -24.23
C ALA A 513 -75.08 -12.64 -25.22
N PRO A 514 -74.99 -12.84 -26.55
CA PRO A 514 -73.74 -12.97 -27.31
C PRO A 514 -73.67 -12.02 -28.54
N GLY A 515 -72.51 -11.94 -29.22
CA GLY A 515 -72.44 -11.20 -30.50
C GLY A 515 -71.12 -11.33 -31.26
N ARG A 516 -71.12 -12.21 -32.29
CA ARG A 516 -70.17 -12.36 -33.42
C ARG A 516 -68.68 -12.15 -33.14
#